data_AF-A0A8H7L1D2-F1
#
_entry.id   AF-A0A8H7L1D2-F1
#
_cell.length_a   1.000
_cell.length_b   1.000
_cell.length_c   1.000
_cell.angle_alpha   90.00
_cell.angle_beta   90.00
_cell.angle_gamma   90.00
#
_symmetry.space_group_name_H-M   'P 1'
#
loop_
_entity.id
_entity.type
_entity.pdbx_description
1 polymer ?
#
loop_
_entity_poly.entity_id
_entity_poly.type
_entity_poly.pdbx_seq_one_letter_code
_entity_poly.pdbx_strand_id
1 'polypeptide(L)'
;MSDIKNKNAIADNKIAVFWRSGCGPSSSAKNTLDEENYPGVSRAYVQLSSGDETHAYLKERSKSQNGGQPYTTFPYVWINQEFIGGNSDLSGSKGKAALSALKA
;
A
#
# COMPACT_ATOMS: atom_id res chain seq x y z
N MET A 1 5.14 -11.63 20.19
CA MET A 1 6.10 -11.49 19.07
C MET A 1 5.34 -10.86 17.92
N SER A 2 5.16 -9.54 17.94
CA SER A 2 4.11 -8.90 17.14
C SER A 2 4.59 -7.69 16.34
N ASP A 3 5.88 -7.53 16.01
CA ASP A 3 6.35 -6.21 15.53
C ASP A 3 7.34 -6.23 14.35
N ILE A 4 7.65 -7.41 13.79
CA ILE A 4 8.64 -7.54 12.68
C ILE A 4 7.97 -7.81 11.32
N LYS A 5 6.69 -8.19 11.28
CA LYS A 5 5.99 -8.52 10.02
C LYS A 5 5.58 -7.31 9.16
N ASN A 6 5.58 -6.09 9.71
CA ASN A 6 5.00 -4.92 9.02
C ASN A 6 6.00 -4.16 8.14
N LYS A 7 7.28 -4.05 8.53
CA LYS A 7 8.26 -3.20 7.81
C LYS A 7 8.71 -3.82 6.49
N ASN A 8 8.82 -5.15 6.44
CA ASN A 8 9.27 -5.86 5.25
C ASN A 8 8.14 -6.13 4.24
N ALA A 9 6.88 -5.86 4.60
CA ALA A 9 5.75 -6.11 3.71
C ALA A 9 5.92 -5.45 2.33
N ILE A 10 6.51 -4.24 2.28
CA ILE A 10 6.82 -3.54 1.01
C ILE A 10 7.89 -4.29 0.21
N ALA A 11 8.92 -4.85 0.85
CA ALA A 11 10.04 -5.50 0.18
C ALA A 11 9.73 -6.95 -0.24
N ASP A 12 9.00 -7.67 0.60
CA ASP A 12 8.68 -9.09 0.39
C ASP A 12 7.49 -9.29 -0.57
N ASN A 13 6.73 -8.23 -0.85
CA ASN A 13 5.51 -8.33 -1.65
C ASN A 13 5.52 -7.40 -2.84
N LYS A 14 4.98 -7.91 -3.94
CA LYS A 14 4.70 -7.11 -5.14
C LYS A 14 3.59 -6.10 -4.90
N ILE A 15 2.61 -6.42 -4.06
CA ILE A 15 1.58 -5.50 -3.60
C ILE A 15 1.64 -5.41 -2.07
N ALA A 16 1.74 -4.21 -1.51
CA ALA A 16 1.63 -3.99 -0.09
C ALA A 16 0.63 -2.86 0.21
N VAL A 17 -0.38 -3.16 1.03
CA VAL A 17 -1.42 -2.21 1.40
C VAL A 17 -1.48 -2.10 2.90
N PHE A 18 -1.26 -0.90 3.40
CA PHE A 18 -1.35 -0.60 4.81
C PHE A 18 -2.63 0.18 5.06
N TRP A 19 -3.49 -0.35 5.92
CA TRP A 19 -4.87 0.09 6.06
C TRP A 19 -5.29 0.22 7.53
N ARG A 20 -6.39 0.93 7.78
CA ARG A 20 -6.99 1.06 9.11
C ARG A 20 -8.43 0.57 9.10
N SER A 21 -8.87 -0.06 10.19
CA SER A 21 -10.28 -0.40 10.38
C SER A 21 -11.17 0.85 10.36
N GLY A 22 -12.37 0.73 9.79
CA GLY A 22 -13.32 1.83 9.66
C GLY A 22 -12.95 2.88 8.61
N CYS A 23 -12.01 2.59 7.70
CA CYS A 23 -11.64 3.49 6.60
C CYS A 23 -12.27 3.00 5.28
N GLY A 24 -13.32 3.67 4.82
CA GLY A 24 -13.99 3.36 3.54
C GLY A 24 -13.03 3.24 2.35
N PRO A 25 -12.13 4.22 2.12
CA PRO A 25 -11.13 4.14 1.06
C PRO A 25 -10.19 2.94 1.15
N SER A 26 -9.90 2.45 2.37
CA SER A 26 -9.08 1.25 2.54
C SER A 26 -9.78 -0.01 2.07
N SER A 27 -11.08 -0.12 2.35
CA SER A 27 -11.89 -1.25 1.87
C SER A 27 -12.00 -1.25 0.35
N SER A 28 -12.20 -0.07 -0.26
CA SER A 28 -12.22 0.06 -1.73
C SER A 28 -10.90 -0.35 -2.37
N ALA A 29 -9.77 0.09 -1.83
CA ALA A 29 -8.45 -0.26 -2.39
C ALA A 29 -8.18 -1.77 -2.33
N LYS A 30 -8.58 -2.42 -1.23
CA LYS A 30 -8.52 -3.88 -1.11
C LYS A 30 -9.38 -4.57 -2.17
N ASN A 31 -10.64 -4.17 -2.29
CA ASN A 31 -11.53 -4.73 -3.31
C ASN A 31 -10.93 -4.59 -4.71
N THR A 32 -10.41 -3.42 -5.09
CA THR A 32 -9.76 -3.24 -6.40
C THR A 32 -8.59 -4.22 -6.63
N LEU A 33 -7.82 -4.51 -5.58
CA LEU A 33 -6.67 -5.42 -5.67
C LEU A 33 -7.06 -6.91 -5.57
N ASP A 34 -8.22 -7.22 -4.97
CA ASP A 34 -8.77 -8.58 -4.86
C ASP A 34 -9.63 -8.96 -6.08
N GLU A 35 -10.37 -8.01 -6.67
CA GLU A 35 -11.16 -8.21 -7.90
C GLU A 35 -10.26 -8.52 -9.11
N GLU A 36 -9.06 -7.94 -9.11
CA GLU A 36 -8.06 -8.19 -10.15
C GLU A 36 -7.28 -9.48 -9.82
N ASN A 37 -7.41 -10.47 -10.69
CA ASN A 37 -6.73 -11.75 -10.52
C ASN A 37 -5.25 -11.63 -10.95
N TYR A 38 -4.36 -11.45 -9.97
CA TYR A 38 -2.91 -11.50 -10.15
C TYR A 38 -2.34 -12.85 -9.67
N PRO A 39 -2.38 -13.92 -10.48
CA PRO A 39 -1.85 -15.23 -10.08
C PRO A 39 -0.33 -15.15 -9.86
N GLY A 40 0.13 -15.73 -8.75
CA GLY A 40 1.56 -15.75 -8.39
C GLY A 40 2.14 -14.43 -7.86
N VAL A 41 1.35 -13.36 -7.79
CA VAL A 41 1.79 -12.07 -7.25
C VAL A 41 1.64 -12.08 -5.73
N SER A 42 2.75 -11.87 -5.01
CA SER A 42 2.76 -11.76 -3.55
C SER A 42 2.08 -10.47 -3.09
N ARG A 43 1.17 -10.59 -2.11
CA ARG A 43 0.37 -9.48 -1.58
C ARG A 43 0.38 -9.48 -0.06
N ALA A 44 0.53 -8.29 0.53
CA ALA A 44 0.41 -8.09 1.97
C ALA A 44 -0.62 -7.01 2.29
N TYR A 45 -1.62 -7.34 3.11
CA TYR A 45 -2.60 -6.40 3.67
C TYR A 45 -2.33 -6.19 5.16
N VAL A 46 -1.63 -5.12 5.50
CA VAL A 46 -1.19 -4.82 6.86
C VAL A 46 -2.17 -3.87 7.53
N GLN A 47 -2.87 -4.34 8.56
CA GLN A 47 -3.73 -3.47 9.37
C GLN A 47 -2.88 -2.71 10.38
N LEU A 48 -3.02 -1.38 10.42
CA LEU A 48 -2.39 -0.54 11.43
C LEU A 48 -3.38 -0.16 12.52
N SER A 49 -2.89 -0.14 13.76
CA SER A 49 -3.58 0.45 14.90
C SER A 49 -3.20 1.92 15.07
N SER A 50 -4.04 2.70 15.75
CA SER A 50 -3.71 4.10 16.07
C SER A 50 -2.52 4.13 17.04
N GLY A 51 -1.39 4.71 16.60
CA GLY A 51 -0.16 4.82 17.40
C GLY A 51 0.99 3.91 16.96
N ASP A 52 0.81 3.11 15.92
CA ASP A 52 1.82 2.18 15.42
C ASP A 52 3.05 2.91 14.85
N GLU A 53 4.25 2.56 15.31
CA GLU A 53 5.53 3.07 14.77
C GLU A 53 5.66 2.85 13.26
N THR A 54 4.96 1.84 12.73
CA THR A 54 4.86 1.60 11.29
C THR A 54 4.29 2.83 10.57
N HIS A 55 3.33 3.56 11.15
CA HIS A 55 2.77 4.74 10.50
C HIS A 55 3.80 5.87 10.31
N ALA A 56 4.72 6.05 11.27
CA ALA A 56 5.83 6.99 11.12
C ALA A 56 6.82 6.55 10.04
N TYR A 57 7.16 5.26 10.02
CA TYR A 57 7.98 4.67 8.96
C TYR A 57 7.37 4.85 7.56
N LEU A 58 6.06 4.61 7.41
CA LEU A 58 5.36 4.76 6.12
C LEU A 58 5.30 6.21 5.65
N LYS A 59 5.15 7.18 6.57
CA LYS A 59 5.24 8.62 6.26
C LYS A 59 6.60 8.98 5.69
N GLU A 60 7.67 8.57 6.35
CA GLU A 60 9.03 8.87 5.87
C GLU A 60 9.35 8.13 4.57
N ARG A 61 8.93 6.86 4.45
CA ARG A 61 9.14 6.08 3.24
C ARG A 61 8.39 6.67 2.05
N SER A 62 7.11 7.03 2.22
CA SER A 62 6.31 7.66 1.17
C SER A 62 6.86 9.02 0.77
N LYS A 63 7.35 9.82 1.71
CA LYS A 63 7.98 11.13 1.45
C LYS A 63 9.07 11.05 0.37
N SER A 64 9.93 10.03 0.45
CA SER A 64 11.01 9.81 -0.52
C SER A 64 10.53 9.56 -1.96
N GLN A 65 9.28 9.12 -2.13
CA GLN A 65 8.68 8.77 -3.42
C GLN A 65 7.45 9.64 -3.77
N ASN A 66 7.14 10.65 -2.95
CA ASN A 66 6.01 11.55 -3.09
C ASN A 66 6.47 13.02 -3.12
N GLY A 67 7.48 13.32 -3.94
CA GLY A 67 7.96 14.69 -4.14
C GLY A 67 8.50 15.36 -2.88
N GLY A 68 8.95 14.60 -1.88
CA GLY A 68 9.43 15.13 -0.61
C GLY A 68 8.32 15.47 0.41
N GLN A 69 7.04 15.19 0.10
CA GLN A 69 5.92 15.42 1.00
C GLN A 69 5.44 14.12 1.66
N PRO A 70 5.34 14.07 3.01
CA PRO A 70 4.89 12.86 3.70
C PRO A 70 3.42 12.60 3.39
N TYR A 71 3.11 11.37 3.00
CA TYR A 71 1.71 10.94 2.89
C TYR A 71 1.17 10.65 4.28
N THR A 72 -0.04 11.11 4.61
CA THR A 72 -0.58 11.04 5.98
C THR A 72 -1.94 10.36 6.08
N THR A 73 -2.52 9.95 4.96
CA THR A 73 -3.85 9.35 4.87
C THR A 73 -3.77 7.83 4.68
N PHE A 74 -4.85 7.12 5.00
CA PHE A 74 -4.99 5.70 4.70
C PHE A 74 -5.94 5.50 3.50
N PRO A 75 -5.78 4.43 2.71
CA PRO A 75 -4.69 3.45 2.79
C PRO A 75 -3.37 4.00 2.24
N TYR A 76 -2.26 3.34 2.58
CA TYR A 76 -1.01 3.52 1.85
C TYR A 76 -0.79 2.30 0.96
N VAL A 77 -0.58 2.52 -0.33
CA VAL A 77 -0.44 1.47 -1.33
C VAL A 77 0.94 1.51 -1.96
N TRP A 78 1.61 0.36 -1.98
CA TRP A 78 2.84 0.13 -2.73
C TRP A 78 2.66 -1.00 -3.73
N ILE A 79 3.21 -0.81 -4.92
CA ILE A 79 3.26 -1.83 -5.97
C ILE A 79 4.69 -1.87 -6.50
N ASN A 80 5.32 -3.05 -6.57
CA ASN A 80 6.73 -3.22 -6.94
C ASN A 80 7.67 -2.28 -6.14
N GLN A 81 7.42 -2.12 -4.83
CA GLN A 81 8.17 -1.22 -3.94
C GLN A 81 8.05 0.28 -4.29
N GLU A 82 7.23 0.65 -5.26
CA GLU A 82 6.89 2.03 -5.61
C GLU A 82 5.63 2.46 -4.86
N PHE A 83 5.69 3.62 -4.22
CA PHE A 83 4.59 4.23 -3.51
C PHE A 83 3.58 4.81 -4.50
N ILE A 84 2.38 4.24 -4.50
CA ILE A 84 1.30 4.67 -5.40
C ILE A 84 0.52 5.83 -4.79
N GLY A 85 0.27 5.80 -3.49
CA GLY A 85 -0.60 6.75 -2.81
C GLY A 85 -1.73 6.04 -2.07
N GLY A 86 -2.92 6.63 -2.14
CA GLY A 86 -4.14 6.04 -1.58
C GLY A 86 -5.04 5.43 -2.63
N ASN A 87 -6.32 5.25 -2.27
CA ASN A 87 -7.31 4.67 -3.16
C ASN A 87 -7.50 5.48 -4.46
N SER A 88 -7.52 6.82 -4.36
CA SER A 88 -7.64 7.71 -5.53
C SER A 88 -6.50 7.52 -6.52
N ASP A 89 -5.28 7.37 -6.02
CA ASP A 89 -4.08 7.20 -6.84
C ASP A 89 -4.01 5.81 -7.45
N LEU A 90 -4.48 4.80 -6.70
CA LEU A 90 -4.62 3.43 -7.17
C LEU A 90 -5.60 3.34 -8.35
N SER A 91 -6.74 4.03 -8.29
CA SER A 91 -7.70 4.11 -9.40
C SER A 91 -7.25 5.05 -10.54
N GLY A 92 -6.22 5.87 -10.30
CA GLY A 92 -5.66 6.82 -11.25
C GLY A 92 -4.72 6.19 -12.28
N SER A 93 -4.07 7.05 -13.08
CA SER A 93 -3.12 6.61 -14.12
C SER A 93 -1.90 5.90 -13.54
N LYS A 94 -1.35 6.40 -12.42
CA LYS A 94 -0.20 5.81 -11.73
C LYS A 94 -0.51 4.38 -11.25
N GLY A 95 -1.61 4.20 -10.53
CA GLY A 95 -2.01 2.87 -10.05
C GLY A 95 -2.29 1.91 -11.20
N LYS A 96 -3.04 2.33 -12.22
CA LYS A 96 -3.31 1.49 -13.41
C LYS A 96 -2.03 1.03 -14.11
N ALA A 97 -1.05 1.92 -14.30
CA ALA A 97 0.23 1.56 -14.91
C ALA A 97 1.00 0.53 -14.07
N ALA A 98 1.06 0.74 -12.75
CA ALA A 98 1.73 -0.19 -11.83
C ALA A 98 1.06 -1.56 -11.77
N LEU A 99 -0.29 -1.60 -11.78
CA LEU A 99 -1.07 -2.84 -11.83
C LEU A 99 -0.88 -3.58 -13.16
N SER A 100 -0.81 -2.86 -14.27
CA SER A 100 -0.56 -3.44 -15.60
C SER A 100 0.81 -4.12 -15.65
N ALA A 101 1.82 -3.53 -15.01
CA ALA A 101 3.17 -4.11 -14.90
C ALA A 101 3.24 -5.39 -14.05
N LEU A 102 2.21 -5.71 -13.25
CA LEU A 102 2.13 -6.98 -12.52
C LEU A 102 1.57 -8.13 -13.36
N LYS A 103 0.91 -7.81 -14.48
CA LYS A 103 0.32 -8.80 -15.40
C LYS A 103 1.26 -9.14 -16.56
N ALA A 104 2.34 -8.38 -16.73
CA ALA A 104 3.37 -8.57 -17.74
C ALA A 104 4.42 -9.59 -17.27
#